data_AF-A0AAD3HJR9-F1
#
_entry.id   AF-A0AAD3HJR9-F1
#
_cell.length_a   1.000
_cell.length_b   1.000
_cell.length_c   1.000
_cell.angle_alpha   90.00
_cell.angle_beta   90.00
_cell.angle_gamma   90.00
#
_symmetry.space_group_name_H-M   'P 1'
#
loop_
_entity.id
_entity.type
_entity.pdbx_description
1 polymer ?
#
loop_
_entity_poly.entity_id
_entity_poly.type
_entity_poly.pdbx_seq_one_letter_code
_entity_poly.pdbx_strand_id
1 'polypeptide(L)'
;MLSRGRPLQGALAALLGCARSTAALDGPLLVATMEDLISAGRYITGSSLSDDDDKAGRPTTPWVRQVISGVDLMRHPKYNKGLAFSDSERDRLYLRGLLPPAVLSQEVQLERTLLNIRSKESDLDKSTYLQGLQERNERLFHRVLLEALEELLPVVYTPTVRLACQKYGLMFKSLPRGLFITLEDRGRVFRILKNWPERNVKLL
;
A
#
# COMPACT_ATOMS: atom_id res chain seq x y z
N MET A 1 43.89 22.73 -11.78
CA MET A 1 43.86 23.30 -10.42
C MET A 1 42.50 22.99 -9.84
N LEU A 2 42.42 22.03 -8.91
CA LEU A 2 42.24 22.28 -7.46
C LEU A 2 40.92 23.03 -7.17
N SER A 3 40.02 22.63 -6.28
CA SER A 3 39.89 21.47 -5.40
C SER A 3 38.55 21.63 -4.64
N ARG A 4 37.86 20.51 -4.39
CA ARG A 4 37.31 20.05 -3.09
C ARG A 4 36.76 21.13 -2.14
N GLY A 5 35.49 21.09 -1.75
CA GLY A 5 34.95 20.16 -0.74
C GLY A 5 34.27 21.00 0.35
N ARG A 6 33.10 20.66 0.89
CA ARG A 6 32.90 19.75 2.03
C ARG A 6 31.41 19.78 2.48
N PRO A 7 30.95 18.87 3.37
CA PRO A 7 29.87 17.96 3.03
C PRO A 7 28.64 18.03 3.96
N LEU A 8 27.56 17.40 3.50
CA LEU A 8 26.31 17.07 4.22
C LEU A 8 26.50 16.04 5.36
N GLN A 9 27.58 16.16 6.15
CA GLN A 9 27.85 15.29 7.30
C GLN A 9 27.26 15.81 8.62
N GLY A 10 26.78 17.06 8.67
CA GLY A 10 26.24 17.65 9.91
C GLY A 10 24.88 17.08 10.35
N ALA A 11 24.01 16.71 9.41
CA ALA A 11 22.64 16.28 9.74
C ALA A 11 22.55 14.81 10.17
N LEU A 12 23.47 13.95 9.69
CA LEU A 12 23.48 12.53 10.07
C LEU A 12 24.07 12.28 11.48
N ALA A 13 24.93 13.19 11.97
CA ALA A 13 25.56 13.05 13.27
C ALA A 13 24.61 13.33 14.45
N ALA A 14 23.57 14.13 14.25
CA ALA A 14 22.58 14.45 15.29
C ALA A 14 21.66 13.26 15.62
N LEU A 15 21.46 12.32 14.70
CA LEU A 15 20.64 11.12 14.92
C LEU A 15 21.41 9.96 15.58
N LEU A 16 22.75 10.00 15.56
CA LEU A 16 23.61 8.98 16.17
C LEU A 16 23.95 9.27 17.65
N GLY A 17 23.64 10.47 18.16
CA GLY A 17 23.95 10.88 19.53
C GLY A 17 22.98 10.40 20.62
N CYS A 18 21.78 9.93 20.29
CA CYS A 18 20.78 9.52 21.29
C CYS A 18 20.86 8.04 21.71
N ALA A 19 21.75 7.23 21.13
CA ALA A 19 21.82 5.79 21.41
C ALA A 19 22.79 5.38 22.54
N ARG A 20 23.21 6.31 23.41
CA ARG A 20 24.11 6.03 24.55
C ARG A 20 23.62 6.63 25.86
N SER A 21 22.49 6.15 26.37
CA SER A 21 22.25 6.02 27.81
C SER A 21 20.85 5.47 28.03
N THR A 22 20.76 4.16 28.29
CA THR A 22 19.81 3.52 29.23
C THR A 22 20.05 2.04 29.13
N ALA A 23 20.88 1.56 30.04
CA ALA A 23 21.13 0.15 30.27
C ALA A 23 19.91 -0.49 30.97
N ALA A 24 19.82 -1.80 30.77
CA ALA A 24 19.09 -2.80 31.57
C ALA A 24 17.59 -2.94 31.34
N LEU A 25 17.22 -3.79 30.35
CA LEU A 25 16.31 -4.93 30.54
C LEU A 25 16.73 -6.07 29.59
N ASP A 26 16.93 -7.26 30.15
CA ASP A 26 17.55 -8.45 29.56
C ASP A 26 16.76 -9.13 28.42
N GLY A 27 17.49 -9.65 27.41
CA GLY A 27 17.01 -10.58 26.38
C GLY A 27 17.73 -10.41 25.02
N PRO A 28 18.21 -11.47 24.33
CA PRO A 28 19.08 -11.31 23.17
C PRO A 28 18.27 -10.97 21.92
N LEU A 29 18.10 -9.68 21.64
CA LEU A 29 17.74 -9.18 20.32
C LEU A 29 18.99 -9.24 19.43
N LEU A 30 19.00 -10.18 18.48
CA LEU A 30 19.98 -10.25 17.40
C LEU A 30 19.92 -8.96 16.56
N VAL A 31 20.84 -8.04 16.83
CA VAL A 31 21.12 -6.89 15.96
C VAL A 31 21.89 -7.44 14.76
N ALA A 32 21.18 -7.74 13.68
CA ALA A 32 21.81 -8.03 12.39
C ALA A 32 22.49 -6.74 11.90
N THR A 33 23.80 -6.76 11.72
CA THR A 33 24.56 -5.62 11.21
C THR A 33 24.26 -5.45 9.72
N MET A 34 24.39 -4.22 9.22
CA MET A 34 24.12 -3.86 7.82
C MET A 34 24.97 -4.67 6.81
N GLU A 35 26.05 -5.28 7.27
CA GLU A 35 26.94 -6.14 6.47
C GLU A 35 26.35 -7.54 6.21
N ASP A 36 25.51 -8.07 7.12
CA ASP A 36 24.85 -9.37 6.96
C ASP A 36 23.76 -9.35 5.86
N LEU A 37 23.07 -8.20 5.72
CA LEU A 37 22.07 -7.97 4.67
C LEU A 37 22.68 -7.91 3.26
N ILE A 38 23.93 -7.45 3.14
CA ILE A 38 24.64 -7.37 1.86
C ILE A 38 25.18 -8.74 1.44
N SER A 39 25.51 -9.62 2.41
CA SER A 39 25.89 -11.01 2.14
C SER A 39 24.72 -11.86 1.62
N ALA A 40 23.52 -11.68 2.19
CA ALA A 40 22.30 -12.37 1.75
C ALA A 40 21.75 -11.88 0.39
N GLY A 41 22.11 -10.67 -0.05
CA GLY A 41 21.64 -10.05 -1.29
C GLY A 41 22.19 -10.64 -2.59
N ARG A 42 23.12 -11.59 -2.54
CA ARG A 42 23.76 -12.18 -3.73
C ARG A 42 23.03 -13.38 -4.37
N TYR A 43 21.87 -13.77 -3.86
CA TYR A 43 21.08 -14.88 -4.42
C TYR A 43 19.89 -14.45 -5.31
N ILE A 44 19.71 -13.15 -5.56
CA ILE A 44 18.58 -12.65 -6.36
C ILE A 44 19.09 -11.98 -7.64
N THR A 45 19.90 -12.70 -8.42
CA THR A 45 20.14 -12.33 -9.82
C THR A 45 20.10 -13.57 -10.69
N GLY A 46 19.06 -13.65 -11.52
CA GLY A 46 19.05 -14.48 -12.72
C GLY A 46 18.45 -15.87 -12.58
N SER A 47 17.14 -15.96 -12.75
CA SER A 47 16.62 -16.84 -13.80
C SER A 47 15.25 -16.35 -14.23
N SER A 48 15.10 -16.18 -15.54
CA SER A 48 13.82 -16.04 -16.23
C SER A 48 12.91 -17.18 -15.80
N LEU A 49 11.88 -16.89 -15.01
CA LEU A 49 10.75 -17.78 -14.79
C LEU A 49 10.00 -17.89 -16.12
N SER A 50 10.38 -18.88 -16.92
CA SER A 50 9.53 -19.42 -17.97
C SER A 50 8.27 -19.97 -17.32
N ASP A 51 7.10 -19.61 -17.86
CA ASP A 51 5.77 -20.06 -17.43
C ASP A 51 5.56 -21.61 -17.56
N ASP A 52 6.61 -22.37 -17.87
CA ASP A 52 6.58 -23.80 -18.18
C ASP A 52 6.80 -24.74 -16.95
N ASP A 53 7.18 -24.21 -15.78
CA ASP A 53 7.49 -25.01 -14.57
C ASP A 53 6.27 -25.39 -13.70
N ASP A 54 5.04 -25.10 -14.14
CA ASP A 54 3.80 -25.43 -13.42
C ASP A 54 3.45 -26.94 -13.41
N LYS A 55 4.30 -27.81 -13.96
CA LYS A 55 4.02 -29.26 -14.14
C LYS A 55 4.23 -30.18 -12.92
N ALA A 56 4.56 -29.67 -11.74
CA ALA A 56 4.79 -30.52 -10.57
C ALA A 56 3.65 -30.43 -9.53
N GLY A 57 2.54 -31.15 -9.73
CA GLY A 57 1.60 -31.62 -8.68
C GLY A 57 1.07 -30.63 -7.63
N ARG A 58 1.29 -29.33 -7.80
CA ARG A 58 0.97 -28.28 -6.83
C ARG A 58 -0.48 -27.85 -7.06
N PRO A 59 -1.37 -27.88 -6.05
CA PRO A 59 -2.77 -27.52 -6.24
C PRO A 59 -2.89 -26.05 -6.65
N THR A 60 -3.31 -25.76 -7.88
CA THR A 60 -3.49 -24.40 -8.40
C THR A 60 -4.86 -23.87 -7.98
N THR A 61 -4.93 -22.59 -7.64
CA THR A 61 -6.20 -21.91 -7.39
C THR A 61 -6.92 -21.67 -8.72
N PRO A 62 -8.18 -22.14 -8.91
CA PRO A 62 -8.89 -22.01 -10.17
C PRO A 62 -9.47 -20.59 -10.31
N TRP A 63 -8.62 -19.63 -10.68
CA TRP A 63 -9.03 -18.25 -10.93
C TRP A 63 -9.88 -18.16 -12.21
N VAL A 64 -11.09 -17.60 -12.10
CA VAL A 64 -11.98 -17.34 -13.24
C VAL A 64 -11.80 -15.90 -13.71
N ARG A 65 -11.66 -15.69 -15.03
CA ARG A 65 -11.68 -14.35 -15.63
C ARG A 65 -13.08 -14.06 -16.16
N GLN A 66 -13.69 -12.98 -15.69
CA GLN A 66 -15.00 -12.51 -16.13
C GLN A 66 -14.96 -11.00 -16.35
N VAL A 67 -15.85 -10.50 -17.20
CA VAL A 67 -16.06 -9.06 -17.37
C VAL A 67 -16.80 -8.54 -16.16
N ILE A 68 -16.19 -7.58 -15.46
CA ILE A 68 -16.75 -6.97 -14.27
C ILE A 68 -17.61 -5.78 -14.70
N SER A 69 -18.88 -5.73 -14.26
CA SER A 69 -19.82 -4.66 -14.59
C SER A 69 -20.74 -4.34 -13.41
N GLY A 70 -21.53 -3.26 -13.52
CA GLY A 70 -22.51 -2.89 -12.50
C GLY A 70 -21.89 -2.61 -11.13
N VAL A 71 -22.52 -3.15 -10.09
CA VAL A 71 -22.11 -2.95 -8.69
C VAL A 71 -20.73 -3.54 -8.39
N ASP A 72 -20.39 -4.68 -8.99
CA ASP A 72 -19.10 -5.32 -8.75
C ASP A 72 -17.95 -4.44 -9.25
N LEU A 73 -18.12 -3.79 -10.41
CA LEU A 73 -17.13 -2.85 -10.94
C LEU A 73 -16.87 -1.69 -9.97
N MET A 74 -17.93 -1.16 -9.35
CA MET A 74 -17.80 -0.07 -8.38
C MET A 74 -17.13 -0.51 -7.07
N ARG A 75 -17.25 -1.79 -6.70
CA ARG A 75 -16.59 -2.36 -5.52
C ARG A 75 -15.10 -2.64 -5.77
N HIS A 76 -14.68 -2.76 -7.02
CA HIS A 76 -13.27 -3.01 -7.35
C HIS A 76 -12.45 -1.71 -7.41
N PRO A 77 -11.53 -1.46 -6.44
CA PRO A 77 -10.80 -0.19 -6.34
C PRO A 77 -9.92 0.15 -7.54
N LYS A 78 -9.43 -0.87 -8.25
CA LYS A 78 -8.57 -0.72 -9.43
C LYS A 78 -9.29 -0.11 -10.63
N TYR A 79 -10.57 -0.43 -10.79
CA TYR A 79 -11.37 -0.06 -11.95
C TYR A 79 -12.39 1.03 -11.66
N ASN A 80 -12.74 1.22 -10.39
CA ASN A 80 -13.68 2.23 -9.98
C ASN A 80 -13.14 3.66 -10.22
N LYS A 81 -13.91 4.46 -10.96
CA LYS A 81 -13.63 5.87 -11.23
C LYS A 81 -14.54 6.83 -10.44
N GLY A 82 -15.40 6.30 -9.57
CA GLY A 82 -16.42 7.08 -8.86
C GLY A 82 -17.34 7.83 -9.84
N LEU A 83 -17.40 9.15 -9.73
CA LEU A 83 -18.26 9.99 -10.59
C LEU A 83 -17.62 10.34 -11.94
N ALA A 84 -16.41 9.85 -12.23
CA ALA A 84 -15.67 10.17 -13.45
C ALA A 84 -15.99 9.23 -14.62
N PHE A 85 -16.92 8.29 -14.43
CA PHE A 85 -17.46 7.53 -15.55
C PHE A 85 -18.28 8.46 -16.46
N SER A 86 -17.94 8.48 -17.75
CA SER A 86 -18.72 9.18 -18.77
C SER A 86 -20.08 8.53 -18.98
N ASP A 87 -21.03 9.23 -19.59
CA ASP A 87 -22.36 8.68 -19.85
C ASP A 87 -22.31 7.42 -20.72
N SER A 88 -21.43 7.41 -21.72
CA SER A 88 -21.22 6.24 -22.58
C SER A 88 -20.61 5.05 -21.83
N GLU A 89 -19.70 5.29 -20.88
CA GLU A 89 -19.19 4.24 -20.00
C GLU A 89 -20.27 3.70 -19.07
N ARG A 90 -21.12 4.58 -18.53
CA ARG A 90 -22.22 4.18 -17.63
C ARG A 90 -23.24 3.29 -18.33
N ASP A 91 -23.57 3.58 -19.59
CA ASP A 91 -24.46 2.74 -20.38
C ASP A 91 -23.84 1.37 -20.69
N ARG A 92 -22.56 1.34 -21.11
CA ARG A 92 -21.86 0.10 -21.47
C ARG A 92 -21.54 -0.80 -20.28
N LEU A 93 -21.31 -0.22 -19.10
CA LEU A 93 -20.91 -0.94 -17.89
C LEU A 93 -22.08 -1.17 -16.92
N TYR A 94 -23.32 -0.92 -17.36
CA TYR A 94 -24.54 -1.09 -16.56
C TYR A 94 -24.52 -0.31 -15.23
N LEU A 95 -24.03 0.94 -15.27
CA LEU A 95 -23.94 1.83 -14.10
C LEU A 95 -25.06 2.89 -14.06
N ARG A 96 -25.86 2.99 -15.12
CA ARG A 96 -26.95 3.96 -15.20
C ARG A 96 -27.99 3.69 -14.10
N GLY A 97 -28.32 4.72 -13.33
CA GLY A 97 -29.19 4.62 -12.15
C GLY A 97 -28.48 4.23 -10.85
N LEU A 98 -27.25 3.72 -10.91
CA LEU A 98 -26.44 3.42 -9.72
C LEU A 98 -25.62 4.62 -9.23
N LEU A 99 -25.35 5.57 -10.12
CA LEU A 99 -24.61 6.79 -9.84
C LEU A 99 -25.50 8.02 -10.05
N PRO A 100 -25.30 9.10 -9.27
CA PRO A 100 -25.91 10.39 -9.54
C PRO A 100 -25.64 10.86 -10.98
N PRO A 101 -26.54 11.65 -11.60
CA PRO A 101 -26.43 12.04 -13.01
C PRO A 101 -25.22 12.95 -13.30
N ALA A 102 -24.62 13.57 -12.28
CA ALA A 102 -23.43 14.40 -12.45
C ALA A 102 -22.21 13.56 -12.86
N VAL A 103 -21.52 14.00 -13.92
CA VAL A 103 -20.20 13.51 -14.32
C VAL A 103 -19.15 14.51 -13.84
N LEU A 104 -18.19 14.04 -13.04
CA LEU A 104 -17.12 14.91 -12.50
C LEU A 104 -15.77 14.49 -13.07
N SER A 105 -14.99 15.46 -13.55
CA SER A 105 -13.60 15.22 -13.94
C SER A 105 -12.77 14.74 -12.74
N GLN A 106 -11.66 14.07 -13.03
CA GLN A 106 -10.75 13.60 -12.00
C GLN A 106 -10.14 14.75 -11.17
N GLU A 107 -9.95 15.93 -11.78
CA GLU A 107 -9.47 17.14 -11.12
C GLU A 107 -10.47 17.65 -10.08
N VAL A 108 -11.74 17.77 -10.44
CA VAL A 108 -12.80 18.19 -9.51
C VAL A 108 -12.94 17.19 -8.35
N GLN A 109 -12.79 15.89 -8.63
CA GLN A 109 -12.77 14.88 -7.56
C GLN A 109 -11.58 15.05 -6.63
N LEU A 110 -10.39 15.32 -7.18
CA LEU A 110 -9.18 15.57 -6.39
C LEU A 110 -9.37 16.77 -5.46
N GLU A 111 -9.86 17.89 -5.97
CA GLU A 111 -10.10 19.10 -5.16
C GLU A 111 -11.09 18.81 -4.02
N ARG A 112 -12.23 18.16 -4.33
CA ARG A 112 -13.22 17.78 -3.31
C ARG A 112 -12.64 16.84 -2.28
N THR A 113 -11.81 15.89 -2.69
CA THR A 113 -11.13 14.96 -1.79
C THR A 113 -10.14 15.68 -0.89
N LEU A 114 -9.33 16.61 -1.41
CA LEU A 114 -8.39 17.41 -0.62
C LEU A 114 -9.12 18.29 0.39
N LEU A 115 -10.22 18.94 0.00
CA LEU A 115 -11.06 19.73 0.91
C LEU A 115 -11.59 18.87 2.07
N ASN A 116 -12.08 17.66 1.77
CA ASN A 116 -12.56 16.73 2.79
C ASN A 116 -11.47 16.19 3.71
N ILE A 117 -10.22 16.07 3.23
CA ILE A 117 -9.07 15.67 4.05
C ILE A 117 -8.68 16.81 4.99
N ARG A 118 -8.58 18.03 4.46
CA ARG A 118 -8.20 19.24 5.20
C ARG A 118 -9.23 19.64 6.24
N SER A 119 -10.50 19.28 6.04
CA SER A 119 -11.56 19.51 7.03
C SER A 119 -11.49 18.57 8.24
N LYS A 120 -10.59 17.57 8.26
CA LYS A 120 -10.43 16.66 9.39
C LYS A 120 -9.45 17.24 10.40
N GLU A 121 -9.85 17.21 11.67
CA GLU A 121 -9.08 17.78 12.78
C GLU A 121 -7.88 16.90 13.17
N SER A 122 -8.08 15.58 13.25
CA SER A 122 -7.03 14.63 13.65
C SER A 122 -6.30 14.02 12.45
N ASP A 123 -4.99 13.88 12.54
CA ASP A 123 -4.19 13.16 11.53
C ASP A 123 -4.56 11.68 11.44
N LEU A 124 -5.03 11.10 12.55
CA LEU A 124 -5.54 9.73 12.57
C LEU A 124 -6.83 9.58 11.74
N ASP A 125 -7.70 10.58 11.77
CA ASP A 125 -8.92 10.62 10.96
C ASP A 125 -8.59 10.85 9.49
N LYS A 126 -7.60 11.71 9.19
CA LYS A 126 -7.08 11.88 7.82
C LYS A 126 -6.54 10.55 7.28
N SER A 127 -5.75 9.83 8.07
CA SER A 127 -5.21 8.51 7.69
C SER A 127 -6.33 7.50 7.44
N THR A 128 -7.34 7.46 8.32
CA THR A 128 -8.53 6.61 8.17
C THR A 128 -9.34 6.94 6.91
N TYR A 129 -9.45 8.22 6.56
CA TYR A 129 -10.11 8.69 5.35
C TYR A 129 -9.33 8.30 4.09
N LEU A 130 -8.01 8.49 4.10
CA LEU A 130 -7.12 8.10 3.00
C LEU A 130 -7.16 6.59 2.75
N GLN A 131 -7.18 5.77 3.81
CA GLN A 131 -7.34 4.32 3.69
C GLN A 131 -8.67 3.96 3.02
N GLY A 132 -9.77 4.59 3.44
CA GLY A 132 -11.08 4.40 2.81
C GLY A 132 -11.17 4.95 1.37
N LEU A 133 -10.37 5.94 1.01
CA LEU A 133 -10.23 6.39 -0.38
C LEU A 133 -9.52 5.32 -1.21
N GLN A 134 -8.42 4.78 -0.70
CA GLN A 134 -7.65 3.73 -1.36
C GLN A 134 -8.46 2.44 -1.59
N GLU A 135 -9.37 2.10 -0.68
CA GLU A 135 -10.30 0.96 -0.79
C GLU A 135 -11.40 1.15 -1.83
N ARG A 136 -11.76 2.41 -2.14
CA ARG A 136 -12.83 2.72 -3.09
C ARG A 136 -12.31 3.05 -4.48
N ASN A 137 -11.22 3.82 -4.56
CA ASN A 137 -10.63 4.29 -5.81
C ASN A 137 -9.12 4.46 -5.63
N GLU A 138 -8.39 3.44 -6.08
CA GLU A 138 -6.93 3.38 -5.96
C GLU A 138 -6.25 4.46 -6.83
N ARG A 139 -6.80 4.74 -8.02
CA ARG A 139 -6.24 5.72 -8.95
C ARG A 139 -6.32 7.14 -8.38
N LEU A 140 -7.46 7.52 -7.80
CA LEU A 140 -7.65 8.82 -7.18
C LEU A 140 -6.78 8.98 -5.93
N PHE A 141 -6.64 7.91 -5.12
CA PHE A 141 -5.74 7.91 -3.98
C PHE A 141 -4.30 8.25 -4.38
N HIS A 142 -3.74 7.55 -5.38
CA HIS A 142 -2.38 7.83 -5.84
C HIS A 142 -2.25 9.23 -6.43
N ARG A 143 -3.27 9.71 -7.16
CA ARG A 143 -3.27 11.06 -7.71
C ARG A 143 -3.24 12.13 -6.61
N VAL A 144 -4.03 11.97 -5.55
CA VAL A 144 -4.07 12.88 -4.39
C VAL A 144 -2.74 12.88 -3.64
N LEU A 145 -2.12 11.72 -3.46
CA LEU A 145 -0.81 11.63 -2.81
C LEU A 145 0.30 12.30 -3.61
N LEU A 146 0.27 12.22 -4.94
CA LEU A 146 1.27 12.88 -5.78
C LEU A 146 1.13 14.40 -5.74
N GLU A 147 -0.11 14.92 -5.69
CA GLU A 147 -0.37 16.36 -5.68
C GLU A 147 -0.02 17.02 -4.34
N ALA A 148 -0.36 16.37 -3.22
CA ALA A 148 -0.17 16.91 -1.87
C ALA A 148 0.79 16.04 -1.05
N LEU A 149 1.91 15.63 -1.65
CA LEU A 149 2.84 14.67 -1.04
C LEU A 149 3.42 15.20 0.28
N GLU A 150 3.91 16.44 0.31
CA GLU A 150 4.52 17.04 1.51
C GLU A 150 3.54 17.13 2.69
N GLU A 151 2.27 17.43 2.40
CA GLU A 151 1.20 17.54 3.41
C GLU A 151 0.75 16.15 3.91
N LEU A 152 0.66 15.16 3.03
CA LEU A 152 0.06 13.85 3.35
C LEU A 152 1.09 12.77 3.77
N LEU A 153 2.37 12.96 3.48
CA LEU A 153 3.45 12.06 3.92
C LEU A 153 3.42 11.76 5.43
N PRO A 154 3.34 12.76 6.35
CA PRO A 154 3.31 12.48 7.79
C PRO A 154 2.03 11.77 8.27
N VAL A 155 0.97 11.80 7.47
CA VAL A 155 -0.32 11.13 7.75
C VAL A 155 -0.31 9.67 7.32
N VAL A 156 0.31 9.37 6.17
CA VAL A 156 0.39 8.01 5.60
C VAL A 156 1.54 7.20 6.20
N TYR A 157 2.62 7.87 6.59
CA TYR A 157 3.82 7.25 7.15
C TYR A 157 4.07 7.74 8.57
N THR A 158 5.30 8.08 8.91
CA THR A 158 5.68 8.53 10.26
C THR A 158 5.28 9.99 10.51
N PRO A 159 4.71 10.34 11.68
CA PRO A 159 4.51 9.52 12.89
C PRO A 159 3.14 8.83 12.99
N THR A 160 2.17 9.19 12.15
CA THR A 160 0.75 8.79 12.30
C THR A 160 0.54 7.29 12.14
N VAL A 161 1.28 6.64 11.23
CA VAL A 161 1.21 5.19 11.01
C VAL A 161 1.49 4.41 12.29
N ARG A 162 2.36 4.92 13.17
CA ARG A 162 2.65 4.29 14.47
C ARG A 162 1.41 4.25 15.35
N LEU A 163 0.68 5.35 15.43
CA LEU A 163 -0.57 5.44 16.19
C LEU A 163 -1.67 4.56 15.57
N ALA A 164 -1.74 4.52 14.24
CA ALA A 164 -2.65 3.64 13.52
C ALA A 164 -2.33 2.16 13.80
N CYS A 165 -1.06 1.76 13.84
CA CYS A 165 -0.65 0.39 14.20
C CYS A 165 -1.04 0.02 15.64
N GLN A 166 -0.87 0.93 16.60
CA GLN A 166 -1.29 0.68 18.00
C GLN A 166 -2.79 0.46 18.13
N LYS A 167 -3.60 1.17 17.32
CA LYS A 167 -5.06 1.09 17.32
C LYS A 167 -5.62 0.18 16.21
N TYR A 168 -4.76 -0.57 15.51
CA TYR A 168 -5.13 -1.28 14.29
C TYR A 168 -6.26 -2.29 14.51
N GLY A 169 -6.25 -3.00 15.65
CA GLY A 169 -7.32 -3.95 15.98
C GLY A 169 -8.70 -3.30 16.10
N LEU A 170 -8.79 -2.06 16.58
CA LEU A 170 -10.05 -1.31 16.69
C LEU A 170 -10.46 -0.67 15.36
N MET A 171 -9.47 -0.32 14.52
CA MET A 171 -9.65 0.32 13.23
C MET A 171 -9.75 -0.67 12.08
N PHE A 172 -9.80 -1.97 12.38
CA PHE A 172 -9.83 -3.00 11.37
C PHE A 172 -11.11 -2.87 10.54
N LYS A 173 -10.95 -2.49 9.27
CA LYS A 173 -12.03 -2.38 8.29
C LYS A 173 -12.18 -3.65 7.47
N SER A 174 -13.32 -3.76 6.82
CA SER A 174 -13.86 -5.00 6.23
C SER A 174 -13.04 -5.61 5.09
N LEU A 175 -12.10 -4.89 4.45
CA LEU A 175 -11.29 -5.46 3.37
C LEU A 175 -9.79 -5.45 3.69
N PRO A 176 -9.20 -6.59 4.12
CA PRO A 176 -7.77 -6.67 4.37
C PRO A 176 -6.97 -6.53 3.07
N ARG A 177 -6.00 -5.60 3.07
CA ARG A 177 -5.15 -5.22 1.93
C ARG A 177 -3.80 -5.94 1.88
N GLY A 178 -3.60 -6.90 2.77
CA GLY A 178 -2.36 -7.64 2.91
C GLY A 178 -2.62 -9.10 3.25
N LEU A 179 -1.54 -9.85 3.31
CA LEU A 179 -1.55 -11.24 3.72
C LEU A 179 -1.07 -11.32 5.16
N PHE A 180 -1.82 -12.03 6.01
CA PHE A 180 -1.41 -12.32 7.37
C PHE A 180 -0.86 -13.74 7.41
N ILE A 181 0.34 -13.89 7.97
CA ILE A 181 1.01 -15.19 8.12
C ILE A 181 1.43 -15.30 9.58
N THR A 182 1.02 -16.38 10.23
CA THR A 182 1.28 -16.64 11.65
C THR A 182 2.26 -17.80 11.81
N LEU A 183 2.72 -18.04 13.04
CA LEU A 183 3.59 -19.17 13.34
C LEU A 183 2.88 -20.53 13.11
N GLU A 184 1.55 -20.57 13.24
CA GLU A 184 0.72 -21.76 13.03
C GLU A 184 0.66 -22.20 11.55
N ASP A 185 1.06 -21.31 10.64
CA ASP A 185 1.08 -21.54 9.20
C ASP A 185 2.38 -22.22 8.73
N ARG A 186 3.24 -22.65 9.65
CA ARG A 186 4.48 -23.38 9.36
C ARG A 186 4.16 -24.62 8.50
N GLY A 187 4.86 -24.73 7.37
CA GLY A 187 4.63 -25.80 6.38
C GLY A 187 3.43 -25.58 5.44
N ARG A 188 2.62 -24.53 5.65
CA ARG A 188 1.45 -24.17 4.83
C ARG A 188 1.54 -22.78 4.17
N VAL A 189 2.60 -22.01 4.44
CA VAL A 189 2.85 -20.66 3.89
C VAL A 189 2.59 -20.58 2.38
N PHE A 190 3.08 -21.54 1.59
CA PHE A 190 2.87 -21.54 0.14
C PHE A 190 1.39 -21.63 -0.28
N ARG A 191 0.56 -22.34 0.50
CA ARG A 191 -0.89 -22.40 0.24
C ARG A 191 -1.57 -21.06 0.52
N ILE A 192 -1.10 -20.32 1.54
CA ILE A 192 -1.62 -19.01 1.88
C ILE A 192 -1.25 -17.98 0.80
N LEU A 193 -0.01 -18.02 0.31
CA LEU A 193 0.44 -17.16 -0.80
C LEU A 193 -0.40 -17.34 -2.07
N LYS A 194 -0.92 -18.56 -2.32
CA LYS A 194 -1.82 -18.83 -3.47
C LYS A 194 -3.19 -18.18 -3.38
N ASN A 195 -3.60 -17.73 -2.20
CA ASN A 195 -4.85 -17.00 -2.01
C ASN A 195 -4.75 -15.54 -2.47
N TRP A 196 -3.53 -15.02 -2.66
CA TRP A 196 -3.34 -13.67 -3.17
C TRP A 196 -3.80 -13.58 -4.63
N PRO A 197 -4.68 -12.61 -4.98
CA PRO A 197 -5.30 -12.57 -6.30
C PRO A 197 -4.34 -12.17 -7.41
N GLU A 198 -3.22 -11.49 -7.10
CA GLU A 198 -2.23 -11.09 -8.08
C GLU A 198 -1.13 -12.13 -8.23
N ARG A 199 -0.96 -12.66 -9.45
CA ARG A 199 0.04 -13.70 -9.72
C ARG A 199 1.47 -13.15 -9.84
N ASN A 200 1.62 -11.90 -10.29
CA ASN A 200 2.92 -11.33 -10.64
C ASN A 200 3.33 -10.28 -9.60
N VAL A 201 3.80 -10.75 -8.45
CA VAL A 201 4.27 -9.90 -7.34
C VAL A 201 5.76 -9.65 -7.50
N LYS A 202 6.16 -8.38 -7.54
CA LYS A 202 7.57 -7.95 -7.72
C LYS A 202 8.22 -7.47 -6.43
N LEU A 203 7.42 -7.03 -5.46
CA LEU A 203 7.85 -6.48 -4.18
C LEU A 203 6.99 -7.08 -3.08
N LEU A 204 7.62 -7.43 -1.96
CA LEU A 204 7.00 -7.96 -0.75
C LEU A 204 7.18 -6.98 0.40
#